data_AF-A0A9P5AXS2-F1
#
_entry.id   AF-A0A9P5AXS2-F1
#
_cell.length_a   1.000
_cell.length_b   1.000
_cell.length_c   1.000
_cell.angle_alpha   90.00
_cell.angle_beta   90.00
_cell.angle_gamma   90.00
#
_symmetry.space_group_name_H-M   'P 1'
#
loop_
_entity.id
_entity.type
_entity.pdbx_description
1 polymer ?
#
loop_
_entity_poly.entity_id
_entity_poly.type
_entity_poly.pdbx_seq_one_letter_code
_entity_poly.pdbx_strand_id
1 'polypeptide(L)'
;MTNHTKVVTNTDVPPPRDWTNVYDEIGGDMRWNADLEEIIRDRGFDGDVQPFYGKCYYTGEALYLMQVGGQNFLFWNALDD
;
A
#
# COMPACT_ATOMS: atom_id res chain seq x y z
N MET A 1 -21.25 12.78 -13.12
CA MET A 1 -20.69 12.50 -11.79
C MET A 1 -19.26 12.08 -12.02
N THR A 2 -18.28 12.92 -11.66
CA THR A 2 -16.87 12.56 -11.77
C THR A 2 -16.59 11.61 -10.60
N ASN A 3 -16.49 10.31 -10.87
CA ASN A 3 -16.01 9.37 -9.85
C ASN A 3 -14.56 9.74 -9.57
N HIS A 4 -14.31 10.46 -8.48
CA HIS A 4 -12.97 10.72 -8.01
C HIS A 4 -12.45 9.42 -7.40
N THR A 5 -11.76 8.63 -8.22
CA THR A 5 -11.03 7.45 -7.74
C THR A 5 -9.96 7.93 -6.76
N LYS A 6 -10.12 7.62 -5.47
CA LYS A 6 -9.12 7.90 -4.43
C LYS A 6 -7.93 6.96 -4.67
N VAL A 7 -6.72 7.51 -4.71
CA VAL A 7 -5.49 6.73 -4.81
C VAL A 7 -4.64 6.87 -3.55
N VAL A 8 -3.85 5.86 -3.23
CA VAL A 8 -2.96 5.87 -2.05
C VAL A 8 -1.81 6.88 -2.21
N THR A 9 -1.23 6.96 -3.41
CA THR A 9 -0.20 7.94 -3.77
C THR A 9 -0.39 8.34 -5.23
N ASN A 10 -0.34 9.65 -5.48
CA ASN A 10 -0.22 10.20 -6.83
C ASN A 10 1.23 10.05 -7.29
N THR A 11 1.43 9.34 -8.40
CA THR A 11 2.74 9.12 -9.01
C THR A 11 2.59 9.13 -10.53
N ASP A 12 3.60 9.62 -11.23
CA ASP A 12 3.65 9.63 -12.70
C ASP A 12 3.97 8.25 -13.27
N VAL A 13 4.29 7.28 -12.41
CA VAL A 13 4.59 5.90 -12.81
C VAL A 13 3.31 5.07 -12.77
N PRO A 14 2.90 4.44 -13.88
CA PRO A 14 1.73 3.56 -13.88
C PRO A 14 2.00 2.31 -13.03
N PRO A 15 0.96 1.73 -12.40
CA PRO A 15 1.12 0.49 -11.66
C PRO A 15 1.61 -0.64 -12.57
N PRO A 16 2.40 -1.60 -12.05
CA PRO A 16 2.70 -2.84 -12.74
C PRO A 16 1.42 -3.59 -13.14
N ARG A 17 1.56 -4.55 -14.07
CA ARG A 17 0.44 -5.40 -14.48
C ARG A 17 -0.18 -6.10 -13.27
N ASP A 18 -1.51 -6.05 -13.17
CA ASP A 18 -2.32 -6.63 -12.10
C ASP A 18 -2.14 -5.99 -10.71
N TRP A 19 -1.48 -4.82 -10.66
CA TRP A 19 -1.41 -3.98 -9.48
C TRP A 19 -2.27 -2.73 -9.68
N THR A 20 -2.67 -2.11 -8.58
CA THR A 20 -3.48 -0.89 -8.58
C THR A 20 -3.01 0.04 -7.47
N ASN A 21 -3.17 1.35 -7.67
CA ASN A 21 -2.99 2.36 -6.63
C ASN A 21 -4.35 2.88 -6.11
N VAL A 22 -5.47 2.28 -6.53
CA VAL A 22 -6.82 2.70 -6.14
C VAL A 22 -7.09 2.30 -4.70
N TYR A 23 -7.23 3.30 -3.82
CA TYR A 23 -7.35 3.15 -2.37
C TYR A 23 -8.33 2.04 -1.94
N ASP A 24 -9.53 2.06 -2.48
CA ASP A 24 -10.60 1.11 -2.12
C ASP A 24 -10.32 -0.31 -2.62
N GLU A 25 -9.61 -0.47 -3.74
CA GLU A 25 -9.29 -1.79 -4.33
C GLU A 25 -8.18 -2.51 -3.57
N ILE A 26 -7.28 -1.76 -2.90
CA ILE A 26 -6.14 -2.31 -2.16
C ILE A 26 -6.34 -2.30 -0.64
N GLY A 27 -7.60 -2.36 -0.19
CA GLY A 27 -7.96 -2.61 1.20
C GLY A 27 -8.49 -1.39 1.96
N GLY A 28 -8.52 -0.20 1.35
CA GLY A 28 -9.15 0.99 1.92
C GLY A 28 -8.75 1.28 3.37
N ASP A 29 -9.71 1.71 4.18
CA ASP A 29 -9.50 2.02 5.60
C ASP A 29 -9.11 0.79 6.44
N MET A 30 -9.39 -0.44 5.97
CA MET A 30 -8.95 -1.65 6.68
C MET A 30 -7.43 -1.81 6.61
N ARG A 31 -6.78 -1.21 5.61
CA ARG A 31 -5.35 -1.38 5.35
C ARG A 31 -4.53 -0.11 5.52
N TRP A 32 -5.09 1.01 5.09
CA TRP A 32 -4.44 2.31 5.00
C TRP A 32 -4.99 3.23 6.09
N ASN A 33 -4.79 2.81 7.34
CA ASN A 33 -5.23 3.53 8.53
C ASN A 33 -4.03 4.01 9.36
N ALA A 34 -4.34 4.64 10.50
CA ALA A 34 -3.33 5.18 11.41
C ALA A 34 -2.40 4.12 12.02
N ASP A 35 -2.81 2.85 12.05
CA ASP A 35 -2.04 1.77 12.68
C ASP A 35 -0.92 1.27 11.75
N LEU A 36 -0.94 1.62 10.46
CA LEU A 36 0.06 1.19 9.49
C LEU A 36 1.49 1.56 9.90
N GLU A 37 1.69 2.77 10.44
CA GLU A 37 3.00 3.23 10.87
C GLU A 37 3.53 2.40 12.05
N GLU A 38 2.66 2.04 13.00
CA GLU A 38 3.03 1.19 14.13
C GLU A 38 3.40 -0.22 13.67
N ILE A 39 2.59 -0.80 12.77
CA ILE A 39 2.82 -2.11 12.15
C ILE A 39 4.17 -2.16 11.40
N ILE A 40 4.58 -1.05 10.77
CA ILE A 40 5.85 -0.94 10.06
C ILE A 40 7.03 -0.75 11.02
N ARG A 41 6.81 0.02 12.09
CA ARG A 41 7.79 0.21 13.18
C ARG A 41 8.10 -1.07 13.93
N ASP A 42 7.09 -1.90 14.20
CA ASP A 42 7.27 -3.20 14.86
C ASP A 42 8.12 -4.18 14.01
N ARG A 43 8.23 -3.93 12.70
CA ARG A 43 9.13 -4.66 11.80
C ARG A 43 10.53 -4.07 11.69
N GLY A 44 10.84 -3.03 12.45
CA GLY A 44 12.14 -2.38 12.49
C GLY A 44 12.37 -1.33 11.42
N PHE A 45 11.32 -0.86 10.73
CA PHE A 45 11.40 0.26 9.81
C PHE A 45 10.82 1.52 10.46
N ASP A 46 11.52 2.65 10.39
CA ASP A 46 11.09 3.91 11.00
C ASP A 46 10.98 5.03 9.94
N GLY A 47 10.05 5.95 10.16
CA GLY A 47 9.76 7.09 9.30
C GLY A 47 8.44 7.01 8.53
N ASP A 48 8.13 8.09 7.79
CA ASP A 48 6.87 8.26 7.06
C ASP A 48 6.62 7.12 6.07
N VAL A 49 5.42 6.54 6.12
CA VAL A 49 5.00 5.45 5.23
C VAL A 49 4.22 6.01 4.05
N GLN A 50 4.75 5.79 2.85
CA GLN A 50 4.13 6.20 1.59
C GLN A 50 3.76 4.96 0.75
N PRO A 51 2.48 4.56 0.71
CA PRO A 51 2.03 3.41 -0.07
C PRO A 51 1.89 3.74 -1.55
N PHE A 52 2.43 2.90 -2.44
CA PHE A 52 2.40 3.12 -3.89
C PHE A 52 1.36 2.26 -4.59
N TYR A 53 1.50 0.95 -4.47
CA TYR A 53 0.69 -0.01 -5.21
C TYR A 53 0.35 -1.20 -4.32
N GLY A 54 -0.76 -1.85 -4.62
CA GLY A 54 -1.08 -3.16 -4.06
C GLY A 54 -1.73 -4.08 -5.07
N LYS A 55 -1.80 -5.36 -4.72
CA LYS A 55 -2.55 -6.39 -5.43
C LYS A 55 -3.56 -7.01 -4.48
N CYS A 56 -4.83 -7.02 -4.90
CA CYS A 56 -5.96 -7.45 -4.08
C CYS A 56 -6.09 -8.98 -3.97
N TYR A 57 -6.71 -9.37 -2.85
CA TYR A 57 -6.89 -10.68 -2.23
C TYR A 57 -7.27 -11.89 -3.11
N TYR A 58 -7.81 -11.70 -4.32
CA TYR A 58 -8.40 -12.82 -5.07
C TYR A 58 -7.38 -13.89 -5.47
N THR A 59 -6.08 -13.56 -5.44
CA THR A 59 -4.99 -14.49 -5.80
C THR A 59 -4.37 -15.24 -4.62
N GLY A 60 -4.88 -15.10 -3.39
CA GLY A 60 -4.31 -15.78 -2.21
C GLY A 60 -3.03 -15.15 -1.66
N GLU A 61 -2.73 -13.92 -2.07
CA GLU A 61 -1.64 -13.06 -1.58
C GLU A 61 -2.19 -11.63 -1.46
N ALA A 62 -1.72 -10.88 -0.46
CA ALA A 62 -2.07 -9.48 -0.30
C ALA A 62 -0.78 -8.65 -0.34
N LEU A 63 -0.29 -8.36 -1.55
CA LEU A 63 1.02 -7.77 -1.77
C LEU A 63 0.94 -6.24 -1.84
N TYR A 64 1.87 -5.57 -1.17
CA TYR A 64 1.95 -4.11 -1.07
C TYR A 64 3.36 -3.63 -1.34
N LEU A 65 3.49 -2.55 -2.11
CA LEU A 65 4.72 -1.80 -2.30
C LEU A 65 4.57 -0.44 -1.63
N MET A 66 5.49 -0.15 -0.71
CA MET A 66 5.48 1.08 0.07
C MET A 66 6.90 1.63 0.19
N GLN A 67 7.05 2.94 0.33
CA GLN A 67 8.29 3.56 0.76
C GLN A 67 8.20 3.92 2.23
N VAL A 68 9.30 3.75 2.95
CA VAL A 68 9.43 4.12 4.37
C VAL A 68 10.62 5.07 4.53
N GLY A 69 10.39 6.20 5.19
CA GLY A 69 11.43 7.18 5.49
C GLY A 69 12.11 7.80 4.26
N GLY A 70 11.42 7.82 3.11
CA GLY A 70 11.91 8.42 1.87
C GLY A 70 13.09 7.71 1.20
N GLN A 71 13.53 6.55 1.70
CA GLN A 71 14.71 5.84 1.18
C GLN A 71 14.48 4.35 0.99
N ASN A 72 13.75 3.71 1.89
CA ASN A 72 13.56 2.26 1.87
C ASN A 72 12.28 1.91 1.13
N PHE A 73 12.34 0.92 0.25
CA PHE A 73 11.14 0.33 -0.35
C PHE A 73 10.86 -1.01 0.33
N LEU A 74 9.65 -1.15 0.87
CA LEU A 74 9.16 -2.37 1.48
C LEU A 74 8.18 -3.06 0.55
N PHE A 75 8.40 -4.35 0.35
CA PHE A 75 7.45 -5.27 -0.28
C PHE A 75 6.88 -6.18 0.81
N TRP A 76 5.56 -6.14 1.00
CA TRP A 76 4.91 -6.81 2.13
C TRP A 76 3.69 -7.61 1.68
N ASN A 77 3.59 -8.85 2.17
CA ASN A 77 2.39 -9.66 2.08
C ASN A 77 1.58 -9.58 3.39
N ALA A 78 0.35 -9.05 3.37
CA ALA A 78 -0.50 -9.00 4.57
C ALA A 78 -0.89 -10.35 5.14
N LEU A 79 -0.87 -11.39 4.30
CA LEU A 79 -1.36 -12.71 4.70
C LEU A 79 -0.34 -13.53 5.49
N ASP A 80 0.91 -13.05 5.57
CA ASP A 80 1.98 -13.70 6.34
C ASP A 80 1.97 -13.28 7.83
N ASP A 81 1.00 -12.46 8.24
CA ASP A 81 0.70 -12.12 9.65
C ASP A 81 -0.54 -12.84 10.18
#